data_AF-A0A965GEZ3-F1
#
_entry.id   AF-A0A965GEZ3-F1
#
_cell.length_a   1.000
_cell.length_b   1.000
_cell.length_c   1.000
_cell.angle_alpha   90.00
_cell.angle_beta   90.00
_cell.angle_gamma   90.00
#
_symmetry.space_group_name_H-M   'P 1'
#
loop_
_entity.id
_entity.type
_entity.pdbx_description
1 polymer ?
#
loop_
_entity_poly.entity_id
_entity_poly.type
_entity_poly.pdbx_seq_one_letter_code
_entity_poly.pdbx_strand_id
1 'polypeptide(L)'
;MSKRFENLHGHPMFFQVLEEMALLHDKKGRDYGIGIDTLGNVRSSEQWGVPAWIGTLIRANDKVVRLQNAAKGSALVNEGIEDSLMDLAAYSIIALVLYRESLVDGNS
;
A
#
# COMPACT_ATOMS: atom_id res chain seq x y z
N MET A 1 2.05 13.34 -17.55
CA MET A 1 0.97 13.47 -16.56
C MET A 1 -0.32 13.05 -17.24
N SER A 2 -0.94 11.98 -16.76
CA SER A 2 -2.18 11.43 -17.34
C SER A 2 -3.30 12.46 -17.48
N LYS A 3 -4.12 12.34 -18.54
CA LYS A 3 -5.37 13.12 -18.71
C LYS A 3 -6.33 12.99 -17.53
N ARG A 4 -6.19 11.92 -16.72
CA ARG A 4 -6.98 11.70 -15.50
C ARG A 4 -6.81 12.79 -14.45
N PHE A 5 -5.73 13.56 -14.49
CA PHE A 5 -5.47 14.63 -13.52
C PHE A 5 -5.66 16.04 -14.11
N GLU A 6 -6.14 16.14 -15.36
CA GLU A 6 -6.50 17.43 -15.96
C GLU A 6 -7.63 18.07 -15.14
N ASN A 7 -7.41 19.30 -14.65
CA ASN A 7 -8.31 20.11 -13.81
C ASN A 7 -8.39 19.75 -12.31
N LEU A 8 -7.47 18.93 -11.79
CA LEU A 8 -7.35 18.78 -10.33
C LEU A 8 -6.56 19.92 -9.71
N HIS A 9 -7.03 20.40 -8.56
CA HIS A 9 -6.33 21.39 -7.74
C HIS A 9 -5.51 20.66 -6.68
N GLY A 10 -4.18 20.73 -6.77
CA GLY A 10 -3.26 20.08 -5.84
C GLY A 10 -1.81 20.22 -6.27
N HIS A 11 -0.88 19.72 -5.45
CA HIS A 11 0.55 19.77 -5.77
C HIS A 11 0.87 18.82 -6.94
N PRO A 12 1.50 19.25 -8.04
CA PRO A 12 1.76 18.40 -9.21
C PRO A 12 2.49 17.09 -8.89
N MET A 13 3.49 17.16 -7.99
CA MET A 13 4.25 15.98 -7.54
C MET A 13 3.36 14.93 -6.85
N PHE A 14 2.31 15.35 -6.14
CA PHE A 14 1.41 14.40 -5.47
C PHE A 14 0.70 13.52 -6.51
N PHE A 15 0.25 14.11 -7.61
CA PHE A 15 -0.39 13.37 -8.69
C PHE A 15 0.60 12.50 -9.48
N GLN A 16 1.86 12.91 -9.60
CA GLN A 16 2.92 12.05 -10.17
C GLN A 16 3.14 10.81 -9.29
N VAL A 17 3.24 10.99 -7.98
CA VAL A 17 3.33 9.87 -7.02
C VAL A 17 2.10 8.96 -7.14
N LEU A 18 0.88 9.50 -7.26
CA LEU A 18 -0.31 8.68 -7.48
C LEU A 18 -0.24 7.85 -8.78
N GLU A 19 0.30 8.42 -9.87
CA GLU A 19 0.51 7.71 -11.14
C GLU A 19 1.52 6.58 -10.97
N GLU A 20 2.65 6.85 -10.32
CA GLU A 20 3.69 5.86 -10.01
C GLU A 20 3.14 4.73 -9.13
N MET A 21 2.37 5.07 -8.10
CA MET A 21 1.73 4.09 -7.21
C MET A 21 0.80 3.14 -7.96
N ALA A 22 0.01 3.67 -8.90
CA ALA A 22 -0.87 2.85 -9.74
C ALA A 22 -0.06 1.88 -10.62
N LEU A 23 1.01 2.37 -11.26
CA LEU A 23 1.90 1.55 -12.10
C LEU A 23 2.65 0.49 -11.29
N LEU A 24 3.10 0.81 -10.08
CA LEU A 24 3.77 -0.13 -9.18
C LEU A 24 2.80 -1.23 -8.72
N HIS A 25 1.57 -0.87 -8.35
CA HIS A 25 0.57 -1.85 -7.95
C HIS A 25 0.19 -2.79 -9.10
N ASP A 26 0.02 -2.24 -10.30
CA ASP A 26 -0.25 -2.99 -11.53
C ASP A 26 0.92 -3.93 -11.91
N LYS A 27 2.17 -3.46 -11.79
CA LYS A 27 3.36 -4.31 -11.97
C LYS A 27 3.38 -5.49 -10.99
N LYS A 28 3.17 -5.22 -9.68
CA LYS A 28 3.11 -6.27 -8.65
C LYS A 28 1.94 -7.24 -8.92
N GLY A 29 0.78 -6.73 -9.34
CA GLY A 29 -0.39 -7.55 -9.69
C GLY A 29 -0.13 -8.51 -10.85
N ARG A 30 0.62 -8.08 -11.88
CA ARG A 30 1.02 -8.96 -12.98
C ARG A 30 1.92 -10.12 -12.55
N ASP A 31 2.80 -9.90 -11.56
CA ASP A 31 3.66 -10.96 -11.01
C ASP A 31 2.84 -12.07 -10.31
N TYR A 32 1.65 -11.75 -9.81
CA TYR A 32 0.71 -12.70 -9.22
C TYR A 32 -0.20 -13.41 -10.24
N GLY A 33 -0.30 -12.93 -11.49
CA GLY A 33 -1.14 -13.54 -12.53
C GLY A 33 -2.63 -13.14 -12.50
N ILE A 34 -3.30 -13.21 -13.66
CA ILE A 34 -4.72 -12.83 -13.81
C ILE A 34 -5.62 -13.86 -13.10
N GLY A 35 -6.53 -13.39 -12.25
CA GLY A 35 -7.51 -14.25 -11.54
C GLY A 35 -7.05 -14.74 -10.17
N ILE A 36 -5.84 -14.39 -9.73
CA ILE A 36 -5.36 -14.62 -8.36
C ILE A 36 -5.75 -13.42 -7.50
N ASP A 37 -6.19 -13.68 -6.26
CA ASP A 37 -6.42 -12.63 -5.27
C ASP A 37 -5.10 -11.89 -5.00
N THR A 38 -4.95 -10.72 -5.60
CA THR A 38 -3.74 -9.88 -5.50
C THR A 38 -3.50 -9.37 -4.08
N LEU A 39 -4.50 -9.49 -3.19
CA LEU A 39 -4.42 -9.15 -1.77
C LEU A 39 -4.41 -10.39 -0.86
N GLY A 40 -4.34 -11.60 -1.43
CA GLY A 40 -4.41 -12.85 -0.66
C GLY A 40 -3.32 -12.97 0.42
N ASN A 41 -2.14 -12.38 0.16
CA ASN A 41 -1.05 -12.32 1.13
C ASN A 41 -1.41 -11.55 2.40
N VAL A 42 -2.15 -10.44 2.29
CA VAL A 42 -2.58 -9.63 3.44
C VAL A 42 -3.88 -10.17 4.07
N ARG A 43 -4.79 -10.75 3.28
CA ARG A 43 -5.97 -11.46 3.78
C ARG A 43 -5.64 -12.70 4.60
N SER A 44 -4.46 -13.30 4.40
CA SER A 44 -4.02 -14.46 5.20
C SER A 44 -4.05 -14.23 6.72
N SER A 45 -3.99 -12.97 7.18
CA SER A 45 -4.16 -12.60 8.59
C SER A 45 -5.52 -13.00 9.18
N GLU A 46 -6.56 -13.13 8.36
CA GLU A 46 -7.91 -13.53 8.79
C GLU A 46 -7.95 -14.98 9.26
N GLN A 47 -7.05 -15.84 8.74
CA GLN A 47 -6.89 -17.22 9.22
C GLN A 47 -6.44 -17.28 10.69
N TRP A 48 -5.92 -16.17 11.20
CA TRP A 48 -5.49 -15.99 12.59
C TRP A 48 -6.48 -15.14 13.41
N GLY A 49 -7.67 -14.87 12.87
CA GLY A 49 -8.67 -14.01 13.52
C GLY A 49 -8.34 -12.52 13.52
N VAL A 50 -7.38 -12.09 12.68
CA VAL A 50 -7.03 -10.67 12.52
C VAL A 50 -7.67 -10.16 11.24
N PRO A 51 -8.54 -9.13 11.28
CA PRO A 51 -9.12 -8.53 10.08
C PRO A 51 -8.05 -8.12 9.07
N ALA A 52 -8.27 -8.37 7.78
CA ALA A 52 -7.24 -8.16 6.75
C ALA A 52 -6.69 -6.72 6.71
N TRP A 53 -7.53 -5.70 6.94
CA TRP A 53 -7.07 -4.31 6.98
C TRP A 53 -6.15 -4.03 8.19
N ILE A 54 -6.38 -4.70 9.33
CA ILE A 54 -5.48 -4.65 10.50
C ILE A 54 -4.18 -5.36 10.19
N GLY A 55 -4.24 -6.58 9.61
CA GLY A 55 -3.04 -7.31 9.17
C GLY A 55 -2.19 -6.50 8.20
N THR A 56 -2.82 -5.73 7.32
CA THR A 56 -2.15 -4.79 6.41
C THR A 56 -1.41 -3.69 7.17
N LEU A 57 -2.04 -3.07 8.17
CA LEU A 57 -1.41 -2.03 8.99
C LEU A 57 -0.24 -2.56 9.83
N ILE A 58 -0.31 -3.81 10.29
CA ILE A 58 0.83 -4.46 10.97
C ILE A 58 2.05 -4.52 10.04
N ARG A 59 1.86 -4.91 8.78
CA ARG A 59 2.95 -4.92 7.78
C ARG A 59 3.42 -3.51 7.41
N ALA A 60 2.51 -2.54 7.40
CA ALA A 60 2.86 -1.14 7.20
C ALA A 60 3.79 -0.62 8.32
N ASN A 61 3.57 -1.07 9.55
CA ASN A 61 4.40 -0.69 10.70
C ASN A 61 5.87 -1.11 10.52
N ASP A 62 6.17 -2.22 9.85
CA ASP A 62 7.56 -2.62 9.53
C ASP A 62 8.30 -1.52 8.74
N LYS A 63 7.58 -0.85 7.82
CA LYS A 63 8.12 0.26 7.02
C LYS A 63 8.28 1.52 7.86
N VAL A 64 7.34 1.80 8.78
CA VAL A 64 7.46 2.91 9.73
C VAL A 64 8.67 2.72 10.65
N VAL A 65 8.87 1.53 11.21
CA VAL A 65 10.04 1.22 12.06
C VAL A 65 11.34 1.41 11.28
N ARG A 66 11.38 1.01 10.01
CA ARG A 66 12.54 1.26 9.16
C ARG A 66 12.81 2.76 8.96
N LEU A 67 11.78 3.55 8.67
CA LEU A 67 11.90 5.00 8.54
C LEU A 67 12.35 5.66 9.85
N GLN A 68 11.88 5.17 11.00
CA GLN A 68 12.37 5.62 12.31
C GLN A 68 13.86 5.35 12.49
N ASN A 69 14.36 4.17 12.07
CA ASN A 69 15.78 3.85 12.14
C ASN A 69 16.61 4.73 11.18
N ALA A 70 16.12 4.97 9.97
CA ALA A 70 16.76 5.89 9.01
C ALA A 70 16.85 7.32 9.58
N ALA A 71 15.77 7.81 10.19
CA ALA A 71 15.72 9.12 10.83
C ALA A 71 16.70 9.25 12.01
N LYS A 72 17.06 8.14 12.65
CA LYS A 72 18.10 8.07 13.70
C LYS A 72 19.53 7.97 13.15
N GLY A 73 19.72 8.06 11.83
CA GLY A 73 21.02 7.99 11.18
C GLY A 73 21.52 6.58 10.90
N SER A 74 20.67 5.56 11.03
CA SER A 74 21.05 4.20 10.63
C SER A 74 21.12 4.10 9.11
N ALA A 75 22.18 3.49 8.58
CA ALA A 75 22.27 3.19 7.16
C ALA A 75 21.18 2.18 6.77
N LEU A 76 20.39 2.51 5.75
CA LEU A 76 19.46 1.57 5.14
C LEU A 76 20.21 0.68 4.17
N VAL A 77 20.06 -0.64 4.34
CA VAL A 77 20.63 -1.65 3.43
C VAL A 77 19.48 -2.19 2.57
N ASN A 78 19.70 -2.21 1.25
CA ASN A 78 18.79 -2.70 0.20
C ASN A 78 17.61 -1.77 -0.21
N GLU A 79 16.82 -1.24 0.72
CA GLU A 79 15.62 -0.43 0.41
C GLU A 79 15.74 0.97 1.03
N GLY A 80 15.52 2.02 0.21
CA GLY A 80 15.69 3.41 0.61
C GLY A 80 14.51 4.00 1.40
N ILE A 81 14.64 5.30 1.74
CA ILE A 81 13.56 6.08 2.36
C ILE A 81 12.36 6.19 1.41
N GLU A 82 12.62 6.47 0.13
CA GLU A 82 11.59 6.61 -0.91
C GLU A 82 10.80 5.31 -1.11
N ASP A 83 11.48 4.17 -1.22
CA ASP A 83 10.84 2.84 -1.29
C ASP A 83 9.92 2.59 -0.07
N SER A 84 10.41 2.95 1.12
CA SER A 84 9.66 2.75 2.37
C SER A 84 8.42 3.66 2.45
N LEU A 85 8.51 4.89 1.93
CA LEU A 85 7.38 5.82 1.85
C LEU A 85 6.35 5.37 0.80
N MET A 86 6.81 4.89 -0.37
CA MET A 86 5.95 4.34 -1.42
C MET A 86 5.24 3.06 -0.94
N ASP A 87 5.93 2.15 -0.26
CA ASP A 87 5.31 0.97 0.33
C ASP A 87 4.30 1.34 1.42
N LEU A 88 4.59 2.36 2.25
CA LEU A 88 3.66 2.83 3.28
C LEU A 88 2.38 3.42 2.65
N ALA A 89 2.52 4.19 1.56
CA ALA A 89 1.38 4.66 0.79
C ALA A 89 0.58 3.49 0.18
N ALA A 90 1.26 2.46 -0.35
CA ALA A 90 0.61 1.27 -0.92
C ALA A 90 -0.21 0.54 0.16
N TYR A 91 0.40 0.27 1.31
CA TYR A 91 -0.27 -0.41 2.40
C TYR A 91 -1.45 0.39 2.95
N SER A 92 -1.35 1.73 3.00
CA SER A 92 -2.47 2.58 3.41
C SER A 92 -3.65 2.49 2.45
N ILE A 93 -3.39 2.49 1.14
CA ILE A 93 -4.43 2.31 0.12
C ILE A 93 -5.05 0.91 0.20
N ILE A 94 -4.22 -0.14 0.32
CA ILE A 94 -4.69 -1.53 0.44
C ILE A 94 -5.55 -1.71 1.70
N ALA A 95 -5.12 -1.18 2.85
CA ALA A 95 -5.88 -1.24 4.09
C ALA A 95 -7.25 -0.56 3.94
N LEU A 96 -7.30 0.59 3.24
CA LEU A 96 -8.55 1.28 2.97
C LEU A 96 -9.50 0.45 2.07
N VAL A 97 -8.97 -0.24 1.06
CA VAL A 97 -9.77 -1.15 0.21
C VAL A 97 -10.37 -2.28 1.05
N LEU A 98 -9.54 -2.99 1.82
CA LEU A 98 -9.97 -4.11 2.67
C LEU A 98 -10.95 -3.66 3.77
N TYR A 99 -10.74 -2.46 4.33
CA TYR A 99 -11.68 -1.89 5.30
C TYR A 99 -13.05 -1.64 4.65
N ARG A 100 -13.08 -1.05 3.45
CA ARG A 100 -14.33 -0.81 2.71
C ARG A 100 -15.06 -2.10 2.36
N GLU A 101 -14.33 -3.15 1.98
CA GLU A 101 -14.92 -4.48 1.76
C GLU A 101 -15.54 -5.03 3.04
N SER A 102 -14.84 -4.92 4.18
CA SER A 102 -15.36 -5.42 5.46
C SER A 102 -16.67 -4.75 5.92
N LEU A 103 -16.95 -3.52 5.46
CA LEU A 103 -18.21 -2.82 5.73
C LEU A 103 -19.38 -3.37 4.89
N VAL A 104 -19.10 -3.97 3.72
CA VAL A 104 -20.10 -4.62 2.89
C VAL A 104 -20.46 -5.99 3.46
N ASP A 105 -19.44 -6.75 3.88
CA ASP A 105 -19.63 -8.09 4.43
C ASP A 105 -20.29 -8.07 5.83
N GLY A 106 -20.02 -7.04 6.63
CA GLY A 106 -20.62 -6.87 7.98
C GLY A 106 -22.09 -6.47 8.01
N ASN A 107 -22.72 -6.22 6.85
CA ASN A 107 -24.15 -5.90 6.71
C ASN A 107 -24.99 -7.08 6.18
N SER A 108 -24.43 -8.29 6.13
CA SER A 108 -25.09 -9.53 5.69
C SER A 108 -25.42 -10.47 6.83
#